data_AF-A0A960YEJ1-F1
#
_entry.id   AF-A0A960YEJ1-F1
#
_cell.length_a   1.000
_cell.length_b   1.000
_cell.length_c   1.000
_cell.angle_alpha   90.00
_cell.angle_beta   90.00
_cell.angle_gamma   90.00
#
_symmetry.space_group_name_H-M   'P 1'
#
loop_
_entity.id
_entity.type
_entity.pdbx_description
1 polymer ?
#
loop_
_entity_poly.entity_id
_entity_poly.type
_entity_poly.pdbx_seq_one_letter_code
_entity_poly.pdbx_strand_id
1 'polypeptide(L)' 'MSDVIDNLEDLEKEVVRRIKSSGKTYAELDRDSRVPQSTIRSYALTGKIDSKTNLFKLVSYFRISYILKG' A
#
# COMPACT_ATOMS: atom_id res chain seq x y z
N MET A 1 -18.52 7.36 5.46
CA MET A 1 -17.91 8.20 4.40
C MET A 1 -16.62 7.49 4.03
N SER A 2 -16.52 6.92 2.82
CA SER A 2 -15.23 6.38 2.36
C SER A 2 -14.44 7.59 1.90
N ASP A 3 -13.41 7.97 2.65
CA ASP A 3 -12.52 9.07 2.26
C ASP A 3 -11.78 8.64 1.01
N VAL A 4 -12.25 9.14 -0.15
CA VAL A 4 -11.61 8.88 -1.44
C VAL A 4 -10.30 9.67 -1.44
N ILE A 5 -9.19 8.97 -1.56
CA ILE A 5 -7.87 9.60 -1.61
C ILE A 5 -7.64 10.18 -3.00
N ASP A 6 -7.29 11.46 -3.09
CA ASP A 6 -7.18 12.18 -4.37
C ASP A 6 -5.74 12.56 -4.77
N ASN A 7 -4.75 12.25 -3.92
CA ASN A 7 -3.34 12.53 -4.15
C ASN A 7 -2.44 11.32 -3.83
N LEU A 8 -1.27 11.27 -4.47
CA LEU A 8 -0.34 10.14 -4.35
C LEU A 8 0.26 10.00 -2.95
N GLU A 9 0.59 11.12 -2.30
CA GLU A 9 1.25 11.10 -0.99
C GLU A 9 0.36 10.48 0.09
N ASP A 10 -0.91 10.86 0.14
CA ASP A 10 -1.86 10.28 1.08
C ASP A 10 -2.20 8.83 0.72
N LEU A 11 -2.15 8.46 -0.56
CA LEU A 11 -2.34 7.08 -1.01
C LEU A 11 -1.20 6.18 -0.51
N GLU A 12 0.05 6.68 -0.57
CA GLU A 12 1.22 6.00 -0.04
C GLU A 12 1.11 5.84 1.49
N LYS A 13 0.74 6.90 2.20
CA LYS A 13 0.53 6.87 3.67
C LYS A 13 -0.55 5.86 4.06
N GLU A 14 -1.67 5.82 3.35
CA GLU A 14 -2.76 4.86 3.62
C GLU A 14 -2.30 3.42 3.38
N VAL A 15 -1.56 3.15 2.30
CA VAL A 15 -1.00 1.81 2.06
C VAL A 15 -0.06 1.38 3.18
N VAL A 16 0.86 2.26 3.61
CA VAL A 16 1.78 1.97 4.73
C VAL A 16 0.98 1.71 6.02
N ARG A 17 -0.05 2.50 6.28
CA ARG A 17 -0.94 2.31 7.44
C ARG A 17 -1.63 0.95 7.37
N ARG A 18 -2.14 0.54 6.20
CA ARG A 18 -2.78 -0.77 5.98
C ARG A 18 -1.80 -1.93 6.15
N ILE A 19 -0.57 -1.83 5.64
CA ILE A 19 0.47 -2.84 5.86
C ILE A 19 0.67 -3.06 7.37
N LYS A 20 0.88 -1.97 8.13
CA LYS A 20 1.13 -2.01 9.58
C LYS A 20 -0.06 -2.52 10.40
N SER A 21 -1.29 -2.22 9.97
CA SER A 21 -2.52 -2.54 10.71
C SER A 21 -3.24 -3.80 10.22
N SER A 22 -2.79 -4.43 9.13
CA SER A 22 -3.46 -5.58 8.52
C SER A 22 -3.51 -6.83 9.41
N GLY A 23 -2.64 -6.94 10.41
CA GLY A 23 -2.46 -8.16 11.22
C GLY A 23 -1.84 -9.33 10.46
N LYS A 24 -1.49 -9.15 9.18
CA LYS A 24 -0.86 -10.17 8.33
C LYS A 24 0.66 -10.10 8.42
N THR A 25 1.30 -11.25 8.24
CA THR A 25 2.75 -11.33 8.05
C THR A 25 3.16 -10.77 6.68
N TYR A 26 4.41 -10.33 6.56
CA TYR A 26 4.93 -9.86 5.26
C TYR A 26 4.91 -10.97 4.19
N ALA A 27 5.02 -12.24 4.57
CA ALA A 27 4.95 -13.37 3.65
C ALA A 27 3.52 -13.59 3.11
N GLU A 28 2.48 -13.39 3.93
CA GLU A 28 1.08 -13.42 3.48
C GLU A 28 0.79 -12.24 2.55
N LEU A 29 1.27 -11.04 2.89
CA LEU A 29 1.11 -9.86 2.04
C LEU A 29 1.82 -10.04 0.69
N ASP A 30 2.98 -10.69 0.67
CA ASP A 30 3.71 -11.01 -0.57
C ASP A 30 2.90 -11.94 -1.48
N ARG A 31 2.45 -13.07 -0.93
CA ARG A 31 1.63 -14.04 -1.66
C ARG A 31 0.37 -13.40 -2.25
N ASP A 32 -0.33 -12.59 -1.47
CA ASP A 32 -1.62 -12.05 -1.88
C ASP A 32 -1.49 -10.83 -2.82
N SER A 33 -0.53 -9.93 -2.57
CA SER A 33 -0.37 -8.67 -3.33
C SER A 33 0.61 -8.78 -4.50
N ARG A 34 1.40 -9.86 -4.56
CA ARG A 34 2.50 -10.05 -5.54
C ARG A 34 3.54 -8.92 -5.47
N VAL A 35 3.78 -8.39 -4.27
CA VAL A 35 4.85 -7.44 -3.95
C VAL A 35 5.83 -8.16 -3.02
N PRO A 36 7.14 -8.21 -3.32
CA PRO A 36 8.09 -8.98 -2.52
C PRO A 36 8.04 -8.60 -1.04
N GLN A 37 8.06 -9.58 -0.14
CA GLN A 37 8.00 -9.33 1.31
C GLN A 37 9.10 -8.37 1.80
N SER A 38 10.29 -8.40 1.19
CA SER A 38 11.40 -7.50 1.51
C SER A 38 11.04 -6.04 1.19
N THR A 39 10.36 -5.82 0.07
CA THR A 39 9.83 -4.53 -0.35
C THR A 39 8.72 -4.06 0.60
N ILE A 40 7.76 -4.91 0.94
CA ILE A 40 6.67 -4.58 1.89
C ILE A 40 7.25 -4.21 3.26
N ARG A 41 8.24 -4.97 3.75
CA ARG A 41 8.95 -4.68 5.00
C ARG A 41 9.66 -3.32 4.93
N SER A 42 10.33 -3.01 3.81
CA SER A 42 10.98 -1.71 3.59
C SER A 42 9.98 -0.55 3.66
N TYR A 43 8.82 -0.70 3.01
CA TYR A 43 7.76 0.32 3.04
C TYR A 43 7.19 0.52 4.45
N ALA A 44 6.99 -0.56 5.21
CA ALA A 44 6.56 -0.46 6.61
C ALA A 44 7.58 0.26 7.49
N LEU A 45 8.88 -0.01 7.31
CA LEU A 45 9.95 0.59 8.11
C LEU A 45 10.21 2.06 7.76
N THR A 46 10.29 2.36 6.47
CA THR A 46 10.64 3.71 5.98
C THR A 46 9.44 4.64 5.83
N GLY A 47 8.23 4.08 5.73
CA GLY A 47 7.02 4.84 5.41
C GLY A 47 6.99 5.39 3.99
N LYS A 48 7.93 5.01 3.13
CA LYS A 48 8.07 5.51 1.76
C LYS A 48 7.81 4.39 0.77
N ILE A 49 7.04 4.67 -0.28
CA ILE A 49 6.83 3.77 -1.41
C ILE A 49 7.54 4.36 -2.62
N ASP A 50 8.52 3.63 -3.16
CA ASP A 50 9.39 4.08 -4.25
C ASP A 50 8.96 3.58 -5.63
N SER A 51 7.92 2.74 -5.70
CA SER A 51 7.44 2.12 -6.93
C SER A 51 5.93 2.32 -7.08
N LYS A 52 5.53 3.09 -8.09
CA LYS A 52 4.11 3.27 -8.46
C LYS A 52 3.43 1.93 -8.75
N THR A 53 4.13 1.00 -9.41
CA THR A 53 3.57 -0.34 -9.68
C THR A 53 3.27 -1.09 -8.39
N ASN A 54 4.17 -1.05 -7.40
CA ASN A 54 3.94 -1.71 -6.11
C ASN A 54 2.85 -0.99 -5.31
N LEU A 55 2.81 0.34 -5.36
CA LEU A 55 1.73 1.14 -4.78
C LEU A 55 0.37 0.65 -5.28
N PHE A 56 0.16 0.61 -6.60
CA PHE A 56 -1.14 0.21 -7.16
C PHE A 56 -1.50 -1.26 -6.90
N LYS A 57 -0.52 -2.17 -6.86
CA LYS A 57 -0.76 -3.55 -6.42
C LYS A 57 -1.31 -3.62 -5.00
N LEU A 58 -0.68 -2.89 -4.07
CA LEU A 58 -1.10 -2.84 -2.66
C LEU A 58 -2.43 -2.12 -2.48
N VAL A 59 -2.68 -1.04 -3.24
CA VAL A 59 -3.97 -0.34 -3.27
C VAL A 59 -5.10 -1.26 -3.71
N SER A 60 -4.90 -2.01 -4.81
CA SER A 60 -5.85 -3.00 -5.28
C SER A 60 -6.08 -4.11 -4.25
N TYR A 61 -5.01 -4.58 -3.61
CA TYR A 61 -5.08 -5.62 -2.58
C TYR A 61 -5.89 -5.16 -1.36
N PHE A 62 -5.60 -3.97 -0.83
CA PHE A 62 -6.29 -3.40 0.33
C PHE A 62 -7.65 -2.79 0.00
N ARG A 63 -8.05 -2.78 -1.26
CA ARG A 63 -9.30 -2.16 -1.75
C ARG A 63 -9.41 -0.70 -1.33
N ILE A 64 -8.30 0.04 -1.41
CA ILE A 64 -8.27 1.48 -1.11
C ILE A 64 -8.92 2.23 -2.28
N SER A 65 -9.93 3.05 -1.99
CA SER A 65 -10.60 3.88 -2.99
C SER A 65 -9.80 5.17 -3.24
N TYR A 66 -9.53 5.48 -4.50
CA TYR A 66 -8.76 6.66 -4.87
C TYR A 66 -9.21 7.25 -6.22
N ILE A 67 -9.01 8.55 -6.40
CA ILE A 67 -9.20 9.28 -7.67
C ILE A 67 -8.01 10.21 -7.85
N LEU A 68 -6.96 9.74 -8.51
CA LEU A 68 -5.80 10.58 -8.82
C LEU A 68 -6.14 11.47 -10.03
N LYS A 69 -6.04 12.79 -9.85
CA LYS A 69 -6.10 13.73 -10.98
C LYS A 69 -4.75 13.69 -11.71
N GLY A 70 -4.80 13.43 -13.02
CA GLY A 70 -3.65 13.47 -13.92
C GLY A 70 -3.24 14.89 -14.28
#